data_AF-A0A409YN32-F1
#
_entry.id   AF-A0A409YN32-F1
#
_cell.length_a   1.000
_cell.length_b   1.000
_cell.length_c   1.000
_cell.angle_alpha   90.00
_cell.angle_beta   90.00
_cell.angle_gamma   90.00
#
_symmetry.space_group_name_H-M   'P 1'
#
loop_
_entity.id
_entity.type
_entity.pdbx_description
1 polymer ?
#
loop_
_entity_poly.entity_id
_entity_poly.type
_entity_poly.pdbx_seq_one_letter_code
_entity_poly.pdbx_strand_id
1 'polypeptide(L)'
;MTHIDPVYVIAPTIFQCQSPNCKPRSLHFYMKHDDVAQVNLIKASVYHPYSYVVGARCGHDTTSGCKTTYLPDTQYQSIPGSNRKEETLHPNARFLKLGQSLWSDRIFSSAVCNATYNLHASSTAYKEFWNDSFSYGIPDYALSRRHIWQAFIQESTRLISADTSIDLTIPHNSDIDSLTKLAFQQLGQTGQIPNMATHSCDECTHPYRASVDEEPDASSSDTVNMRVVDGI
;
A
#
# COMPACT_ATOMS: atom_id res chain seq x y z
N MET A 1 -4.98 -16.14 34.95
CA MET A 1 -5.80 -14.95 34.67
C MET A 1 -6.24 -15.04 33.22
N THR A 2 -7.53 -15.19 32.95
CA THR A 2 -8.06 -15.16 31.57
C THR A 2 -8.06 -13.70 31.11
N HIS A 3 -7.08 -13.35 30.29
CA HIS A 3 -6.98 -12.04 29.66
C HIS A 3 -8.11 -11.89 28.65
N ILE A 4 -8.88 -10.80 28.73
CA ILE A 4 -9.93 -10.49 27.75
C ILE A 4 -9.29 -9.61 26.68
N ASP A 5 -9.13 -10.15 25.48
CA ASP A 5 -8.61 -9.41 24.34
C ASP A 5 -9.75 -8.71 23.57
N PRO A 6 -9.51 -7.48 23.07
CA PRO A 6 -10.50 -6.78 22.26
C PRO A 6 -10.62 -7.43 20.88
N VAL A 7 -11.86 -7.51 20.39
CA VAL A 7 -12.14 -7.79 18.98
C VAL A 7 -12.05 -6.49 18.19
N TYR A 8 -11.22 -6.47 17.15
CA TYR A 8 -11.03 -5.28 16.32
C TYR A 8 -11.99 -5.24 15.14
N VAL A 9 -12.52 -4.04 14.87
CA VAL A 9 -13.29 -3.74 13.66
C VAL A 9 -12.51 -2.73 12.84
N ILE A 10 -12.12 -3.14 11.63
CA ILE A 10 -11.39 -2.37 10.64
C ILE A 10 -12.42 -1.66 9.76
N ALA A 11 -12.45 -0.34 9.80
CA ALA A 11 -13.42 0.48 9.09
C ALA A 11 -12.74 1.62 8.30
N PRO A 12 -13.35 2.08 7.19
CA PRO A 12 -12.91 3.27 6.47
C PRO A 12 -12.90 4.49 7.40
N THR A 13 -11.73 5.14 7.50
CA THR A 13 -11.57 6.42 8.20
C THR A 13 -11.74 7.62 7.28
N ILE A 14 -11.78 7.39 5.97
CA ILE A 14 -11.90 8.40 4.95
C ILE A 14 -13.13 8.05 4.11
N PHE A 15 -14.07 8.98 4.05
CA PHE A 15 -15.37 8.77 3.40
C PHE A 15 -15.87 10.05 2.73
N GLN A 16 -14.96 10.76 2.07
CA GLN A 16 -15.31 11.96 1.32
C GLN A 16 -15.87 11.57 -0.05
N CYS A 17 -17.13 11.90 -0.26
CA CYS A 17 -17.80 11.76 -1.54
C CYS A 17 -17.45 12.95 -2.42
N GLN A 18 -16.69 12.73 -3.49
CA GLN A 18 -16.26 13.80 -4.40
C GLN A 18 -17.38 14.29 -5.34
N SER A 19 -18.55 13.64 -5.34
CA SER A 19 -19.68 14.09 -6.14
C SER A 19 -20.27 15.39 -5.55
N PRO A 20 -20.39 16.47 -6.35
CA PRO A 20 -20.82 17.79 -5.87
C PRO A 20 -22.25 17.80 -5.29
N ASN A 21 -23.07 16.81 -5.64
CA ASN A 21 -24.45 16.67 -5.16
C ASN A 21 -24.59 15.70 -3.98
N CYS A 22 -23.48 15.15 -3.49
CA CYS A 22 -23.50 14.14 -2.46
C CYS A 22 -23.86 14.74 -1.10
N LYS A 23 -24.92 14.22 -0.47
CA LYS A 23 -25.33 14.68 0.86
C LYS A 23 -24.34 14.11 1.89
N PRO A 24 -23.83 14.90 2.86
CA PRO A 24 -22.85 14.44 3.86
C PRO A 24 -23.29 13.23 4.73
N ARG A 25 -24.56 12.82 4.65
CA ARG A 25 -25.18 11.73 5.43
C ARG A 25 -25.69 10.56 4.58
N SER A 26 -25.23 10.41 3.34
CA SER A 26 -25.62 9.30 2.46
C SER A 26 -24.71 8.08 2.56
N LEU A 27 -23.86 7.98 3.58
CA LEU A 27 -23.02 6.81 3.79
C LEU A 27 -23.81 5.77 4.55
N HIS A 28 -24.07 4.65 3.87
CA HIS A 28 -24.73 3.51 4.47
C HIS A 28 -23.71 2.41 4.70
N PHE A 29 -23.93 1.64 5.76
CA PHE A 29 -23.27 0.37 5.95
C PHE A 29 -23.53 -0.49 4.70
N TYR A 30 -22.46 -0.85 4.00
CA TYR A 30 -22.58 -1.46 2.68
C TYR A 30 -22.78 -2.97 2.73
N MET A 31 -22.23 -3.60 3.77
CA MET A 31 -22.23 -5.05 3.90
C MET A 31 -23.53 -5.53 4.54
N LYS A 32 -24.04 -6.69 4.15
CA LYS A 32 -25.03 -7.37 5.01
C LYS A 32 -24.31 -7.93 6.22
N HIS A 33 -25.05 -8.21 7.30
CA HIS A 33 -24.47 -8.78 8.52
C HIS A 33 -23.68 -10.07 8.22
N ASP A 34 -24.22 -10.90 7.32
CA ASP A 34 -23.60 -12.17 6.90
C ASP A 34 -22.41 -11.99 5.94
N ASP A 35 -22.23 -10.78 5.38
CA ASP A 35 -21.16 -10.47 4.43
C ASP A 35 -19.93 -9.83 5.11
N VAL A 36 -19.95 -9.65 6.44
CA VAL A 36 -18.82 -9.07 7.18
C VAL A 36 -17.68 -10.07 7.24
N ALA A 37 -16.59 -9.78 6.54
CA ALA A 37 -15.43 -10.67 6.48
C ALA A 37 -14.69 -10.70 7.81
N GLN A 38 -14.53 -11.91 8.36
CA GLN A 38 -13.59 -12.18 9.44
C GLN A 38 -12.17 -12.29 8.88
N VAL A 39 -11.23 -11.58 9.50
CA VAL A 39 -9.84 -11.44 9.06
C VAL A 39 -8.89 -11.49 10.24
N ASN A 40 -7.60 -11.56 9.94
CA ASN A 40 -6.52 -11.42 10.88
C ASN A 40 -5.91 -10.03 10.77
N LEU A 41 -5.56 -9.43 11.90
CA LEU A 41 -4.97 -8.10 11.97
C LEU A 41 -3.61 -8.16 12.66
N ILE A 42 -2.59 -7.57 12.03
CA ILE A 42 -1.34 -7.22 12.71
C ILE A 42 -1.43 -5.76 13.13
N LYS A 43 -1.33 -5.51 14.43
CA LYS A 43 -1.29 -4.15 14.97
C LYS A 43 0.04 -3.96 15.69
N ALA A 44 0.88 -3.09 15.15
CA ALA A 44 2.27 -2.98 15.54
C ALA A 44 2.97 -4.35 15.53
N SER A 45 3.23 -4.92 16.71
CA SER A 45 3.87 -6.23 16.86
C SER A 45 3.03 -7.31 17.48
N VAL A 46 1.71 -7.12 17.47
CA VAL A 46 0.76 -8.07 18.01
C VAL A 46 -0.13 -8.59 16.89
N TYR A 47 -0.27 -9.91 16.85
CA TYR A 47 -1.23 -10.58 15.99
C TYR A 47 -2.58 -10.70 16.71
N HIS A 48 -3.64 -10.25 16.04
CA HIS A 48 -5.01 -10.31 16.51
C HIS A 48 -5.84 -11.20 15.56
N PRO A 49 -6.09 -12.46 15.94
CA PRO A 49 -7.02 -13.29 15.20
C PRO A 49 -8.45 -12.77 15.35
N TYR A 50 -9.33 -13.13 14.41
CA TYR A 50 -10.77 -12.89 14.51
C TYR A 50 -11.19 -11.40 14.55
N SER A 51 -10.49 -10.56 13.79
CA SER A 51 -10.91 -9.18 13.51
C SER A 51 -11.97 -9.15 12.40
N TYR A 52 -12.66 -8.03 12.24
CA TYR A 52 -13.71 -7.87 11.23
C TYR A 52 -13.44 -6.67 10.33
N VAL A 53 -13.73 -6.78 9.04
CA VAL A 53 -13.64 -5.66 8.08
C VAL A 53 -15.02 -5.20 7.69
N VAL A 54 -15.25 -3.90 7.78
CA VAL A 54 -16.49 -3.26 7.34
C VAL A 54 -16.22 -2.23 6.27
N GLY A 55 -17.14 -2.12 5.32
CA GLY A 55 -17.12 -1.13 4.26
C GLY A 55 -18.36 -0.23 4.31
N ALA A 56 -18.23 0.95 3.74
CA ALA A 56 -19.33 1.89 3.55
C ALA A 56 -19.59 2.09 2.07
N ARG A 57 -20.83 2.44 1.70
CA ARG A 57 -21.17 2.79 0.33
C ARG A 57 -22.03 4.03 0.35
N CYS A 58 -21.75 4.93 -0.59
CA CYS A 58 -22.60 6.07 -0.83
C CYS A 58 -23.94 5.59 -1.42
N GLY A 59 -25.01 5.72 -0.63
CA GLY A 59 -26.40 5.46 -1.01
C GLY A 59 -27.12 6.70 -1.52
N HIS A 60 -26.40 7.67 -2.07
CA HIS A 60 -27.03 8.76 -2.84
C HIS A 60 -27.67 8.15 -4.09
N ASP A 61 -28.92 7.73 -3.93
CA ASP A 61 -29.76 7.11 -4.94
C ASP A 61 -31.01 7.95 -5.14
N THR A 62 -30.92 8.87 -6.07
CA THR A 62 -31.98 9.19 -7.02
C THR A 62 -31.31 10.06 -8.07
N THR A 63 -31.05 9.50 -9.26
CA THR A 63 -30.63 10.20 -10.49
C THR A 63 -29.18 10.70 -10.67
N SER A 64 -28.27 10.71 -9.67
CA SER A 64 -26.89 11.27 -9.83
C SER A 64 -25.68 10.37 -9.46
N GLY A 65 -25.85 9.06 -9.33
CA GLY A 65 -24.83 8.10 -9.82
C GLY A 65 -23.51 7.86 -9.06
N CYS A 66 -23.27 8.43 -7.88
CA CYS A 66 -21.96 8.28 -7.20
C CYS A 66 -21.59 6.81 -6.89
N LYS A 67 -22.43 6.07 -6.15
CA LYS A 67 -22.28 4.63 -5.85
C LYS A 67 -20.89 4.18 -5.35
N THR A 68 -20.02 5.10 -4.93
CA THR A 68 -18.65 4.83 -4.45
C THR A 68 -18.69 3.94 -3.23
N THR A 69 -17.82 2.94 -3.23
CA THR A 69 -17.61 2.04 -2.10
C THR A 69 -16.30 2.41 -1.42
N TYR A 70 -16.34 2.52 -0.10
CA TYR A 70 -15.23 2.85 0.78
C TYR A 70 -14.85 1.61 1.57
N LEU A 71 -13.60 1.20 1.42
CA LEU A 71 -12.93 0.16 2.20
C LEU A 71 -11.90 0.83 3.14
N PRO A 72 -11.38 0.10 4.13
CA PRO A 72 -10.43 0.70 5.08
C PRO A 72 -9.14 1.26 4.47
N ASP A 73 -8.70 0.71 3.34
CA ASP A 73 -7.44 1.07 2.67
C ASP A 73 -7.63 1.71 1.28
N THR A 74 -8.78 1.52 0.64
CA THR A 74 -9.10 2.00 -0.70
C THR A 74 -10.54 2.49 -0.83
N GLN A 75 -10.82 3.22 -1.90
CA GLN A 75 -12.18 3.45 -2.39
C GLN A 75 -12.26 3.03 -3.85
N TYR A 76 -13.43 2.62 -4.31
CA TYR A 76 -13.63 2.36 -5.73
C TYR A 76 -14.96 2.89 -6.26
N GLN A 77 -14.94 3.29 -7.52
CA GLN A 77 -16.07 3.85 -8.25
C GLN A 77 -16.17 3.25 -9.65
N SER A 78 -17.38 3.27 -10.23
CA SER A 78 -17.57 2.85 -11.62
C SER A 78 -17.18 4.00 -12.54
N ILE A 79 -16.47 3.70 -13.62
CA ILE A 79 -16.07 4.70 -14.61
C ILE A 79 -17.31 5.10 -15.42
N PRO A 80 -17.63 6.40 -15.57
CA PRO A 80 -18.77 6.85 -16.36
C PRO A 80 -18.72 6.29 -17.79
N GLY A 81 -19.80 5.65 -18.24
CA GLY A 81 -19.88 5.06 -19.59
C GLY A 81 -19.12 3.75 -19.80
N SER A 82 -18.62 3.12 -18.74
CA SER A 82 -17.89 1.85 -18.79
C SER A 82 -18.37 0.87 -17.72
N ASN A 83 -18.21 -0.43 -17.99
CA ASN A 83 -18.44 -1.49 -17.00
C ASN A 83 -17.24 -1.70 -16.06
N ARG A 84 -16.17 -0.91 -16.23
CA ARG A 84 -14.95 -0.99 -15.41
C ARG A 84 -15.07 -0.13 -14.15
N LYS A 85 -14.30 -0.51 -13.13
CA LYS A 85 -14.17 0.23 -11.89
C LYS A 85 -12.73 0.69 -11.70
N GLU A 86 -12.58 1.88 -11.14
CA GLU A 86 -11.31 2.43 -10.70
C GLU A 86 -11.26 2.41 -9.18
N GLU A 87 -10.07 2.11 -8.67
CA GLU A 87 -9.76 2.00 -7.26
C GLU A 87 -8.68 3.02 -6.91
N THR A 88 -8.95 3.87 -5.93
CA THR A 88 -8.02 4.87 -5.43
C THR A 88 -7.47 4.40 -4.09
N LEU A 89 -6.14 4.35 -3.99
CA LEU A 89 -5.44 4.02 -2.76
C LEU A 89 -5.39 5.26 -1.86
N HIS A 90 -5.84 5.15 -0.62
CA HIS A 90 -5.80 6.29 0.30
C HIS A 90 -4.42 6.43 0.95
N PRO A 91 -3.73 7.57 0.81
CA PRO A 91 -2.42 7.79 1.43
C PRO A 91 -2.50 7.76 2.96
N ASN A 92 -3.63 8.24 3.50
CA ASN A 92 -3.92 8.34 4.93
C ASN A 92 -4.69 7.14 5.50
N ALA A 93 -4.73 6.01 4.77
CA ALA A 93 -5.31 4.76 5.28
C ALA A 93 -4.61 4.33 6.57
N ARG A 94 -5.39 3.96 7.60
CA ARG A 94 -4.86 3.45 8.89
C ARG A 94 -4.49 1.97 8.86
N PHE A 95 -5.13 1.23 7.96
CA PHE A 95 -4.93 -0.20 7.79
C PHE A 95 -4.68 -0.50 6.32
N LEU A 96 -3.92 -1.54 6.05
CA LEU A 96 -3.57 -2.02 4.71
C LEU A 96 -3.95 -3.48 4.58
N LYS A 97 -4.52 -3.86 3.43
CA LYS A 97 -4.81 -5.25 3.12
C LYS A 97 -3.54 -5.93 2.59
N LEU A 98 -3.00 -6.91 3.32
CA LEU A 98 -1.75 -7.61 2.99
C LEU A 98 -1.96 -9.01 2.40
N GLY A 99 -3.21 -9.40 2.18
CA GLY A 99 -3.57 -10.72 1.67
C GLY A 99 -5.07 -10.88 1.58
N GLN A 100 -5.54 -12.11 1.37
CA GLN A 100 -6.98 -12.39 1.30
C GLN A 100 -7.66 -12.16 2.66
N SER A 101 -7.03 -12.63 3.74
CA SER A 101 -7.56 -12.58 5.11
C SER A 101 -6.63 -11.87 6.09
N LEU A 102 -5.58 -11.18 5.61
CA LEU A 102 -4.61 -10.50 6.46
C LEU A 102 -4.62 -8.99 6.23
N TRP A 103 -4.70 -8.26 7.32
CA TRP A 103 -4.59 -6.81 7.37
C TRP A 103 -3.47 -6.41 8.34
N SER A 104 -2.88 -5.25 8.12
CA SER A 104 -1.96 -4.64 9.07
C SER A 104 -2.31 -3.19 9.33
N ASP A 105 -1.87 -2.66 10.47
CA ASP A 105 -1.77 -1.22 10.65
C ASP A 105 -0.54 -0.64 9.94
N ARG A 106 -0.45 0.70 9.97
CA ARG A 106 0.68 1.44 9.41
C ARG A 106 1.96 1.29 10.21
N ILE A 107 1.90 0.96 11.50
CA ILE A 107 3.11 0.75 12.31
C ILE A 107 3.87 -0.47 11.79
N PHE A 108 3.16 -1.58 11.55
CA PHE A 108 3.77 -2.78 10.96
C PHE A 108 4.34 -2.51 9.57
N SER A 109 3.55 -1.91 8.67
CA SER A 109 4.00 -1.70 7.29
C SER A 109 5.12 -0.66 7.18
N SER A 110 5.11 0.40 7.99
CA SER A 110 6.25 1.32 8.10
C SER A 110 7.49 0.62 8.67
N ALA A 111 7.35 -0.32 9.62
CA ALA A 111 8.47 -1.11 10.12
C ALA A 111 9.07 -2.01 9.02
N VAL A 112 8.24 -2.57 8.14
CA VAL A 112 8.72 -3.29 6.94
C VAL A 112 9.54 -2.37 6.03
N CYS A 113 9.02 -1.18 5.69
CA CYS A 113 9.78 -0.21 4.89
C CYS A 113 11.11 0.19 5.55
N ASN A 114 11.09 0.48 6.84
CA ASN A 114 12.30 0.82 7.59
C ASN A 114 13.31 -0.33 7.60
N ALA A 115 12.87 -1.58 7.73
CA ALA A 115 13.76 -2.72 7.66
C ALA A 115 14.38 -2.87 6.26
N THR A 116 13.60 -2.67 5.20
CA THR A 116 14.12 -2.73 3.82
C THR A 116 15.11 -1.59 3.54
N TYR A 117 14.81 -0.35 3.92
CA TYR A 117 15.67 0.79 3.62
C TYR A 117 16.86 0.96 4.58
N ASN A 118 16.67 0.75 5.88
CA ASN A 118 17.71 1.04 6.88
C ASN A 118 18.51 -0.20 7.29
N LEU A 119 17.91 -1.39 7.21
CA LEU A 119 18.59 -2.65 7.58
C LEU A 119 18.94 -3.49 6.36
N HIS A 120 18.58 -3.04 5.15
CA HIS A 120 18.71 -3.80 3.91
C HIS A 120 18.12 -5.22 4.01
N ALA A 121 17.08 -5.37 4.83
CA ALA A 121 16.44 -6.65 5.05
C ALA A 121 15.65 -7.06 3.80
N SER A 122 15.93 -8.26 3.29
CA SER A 122 15.10 -8.87 2.25
C SER A 122 13.71 -9.20 2.80
N SER A 123 12.73 -9.34 1.89
CA SER A 123 11.38 -9.77 2.25
C SER A 123 11.36 -11.14 2.95
N THR A 124 12.32 -12.01 2.63
CA THR A 124 12.53 -13.31 3.30
C THR A 124 13.08 -13.15 4.70
N ALA A 125 14.13 -12.34 4.87
CA ALA A 125 14.78 -12.15 6.16
C ALA A 125 13.83 -11.48 7.18
N TYR A 126 13.08 -10.47 6.75
CA TYR A 126 12.09 -9.83 7.63
C TYR A 126 10.94 -10.78 7.98
N LYS A 127 10.48 -11.60 7.02
CA LYS A 127 9.47 -12.64 7.28
C LYS A 127 9.94 -13.64 8.34
N GLU A 128 11.17 -14.12 8.25
CA GLU A 128 11.78 -15.00 9.26
C GLU A 128 11.88 -14.32 10.61
N PHE A 129 12.51 -13.15 10.66
CA PHE A 129 12.60 -12.35 11.89
C PHE A 129 11.24 -12.17 12.56
N TRP A 130 10.21 -11.82 11.79
CA TRP A 130 8.88 -11.60 12.33
C TRP A 130 8.26 -12.86 12.91
N ASN A 131 8.27 -13.94 12.13
CA ASN A 131 7.66 -15.20 12.55
C ASN A 131 8.38 -15.78 13.78
N ASP A 132 9.70 -15.68 13.83
CA ASP A 132 10.49 -16.20 14.94
C ASP A 132 10.34 -15.35 16.21
N SER A 133 10.18 -14.03 16.06
CA SER A 133 10.12 -13.09 17.20
C SER A 133 8.71 -12.88 17.75
N PHE A 134 7.68 -12.92 16.91
CA PHE A 134 6.32 -12.47 17.26
C PHE A 134 5.22 -13.50 17.00
N SER A 135 5.49 -14.58 16.26
CA SER A 135 4.51 -15.66 16.04
C SER A 135 4.65 -16.82 17.02
N TYR A 136 5.55 -16.71 18.01
CA TYR A 136 5.75 -17.76 19.01
C TYR A 136 4.45 -18.02 19.80
N GLY A 137 3.98 -19.27 19.78
CA GLY A 137 2.77 -19.69 20.49
C GLY A 137 1.46 -19.42 19.75
N ILE A 138 1.50 -18.96 18.49
CA ILE A 138 0.31 -18.79 17.64
C ILE A 138 0.24 -19.99 16.67
N PRO A 139 -0.59 -21.00 16.95
CA PRO A 139 -0.73 -22.15 16.06
C PRO A 139 -1.29 -21.72 14.70
N ASP A 140 -0.79 -22.35 13.63
CA ASP A 140 -1.26 -22.23 12.25
C ASP A 140 -1.18 -20.84 11.60
N TYR A 141 -0.42 -19.90 12.18
CA TYR A 141 -0.19 -18.58 11.59
C TYR A 141 1.30 -18.34 11.28
N ALA A 142 1.58 -18.02 10.02
CA ALA A 142 2.88 -17.55 9.59
C ALA A 142 2.74 -16.51 8.49
N LEU A 143 3.53 -15.44 8.57
CA LEU A 143 3.68 -14.53 7.46
C LEU A 143 4.41 -15.21 6.31
N SER A 144 3.92 -14.94 5.11
CA SER A 144 4.59 -15.31 3.87
C SER A 144 5.48 -14.16 3.39
N ARG A 145 6.49 -14.47 2.57
CA ARG A 145 7.28 -13.46 1.85
C ARG A 145 6.39 -12.50 1.07
N ARG A 146 5.29 -13.01 0.48
CA ARG A 146 4.33 -12.19 -0.28
C ARG A 146 3.63 -11.15 0.59
N HIS A 147 3.31 -11.46 1.84
CA HIS A 147 2.73 -10.48 2.76
C HIS A 147 3.69 -9.34 3.06
N ILE A 148 4.98 -9.65 3.27
CA ILE A 148 6.02 -8.63 3.48
C ILE A 148 6.20 -7.75 2.24
N TRP A 149 6.27 -8.38 1.06
CA TRP A 149 6.36 -7.65 -0.20
C TRP A 149 5.15 -6.72 -0.43
N GLN A 150 3.93 -7.22 -0.18
CA GLN A 150 2.72 -6.41 -0.29
C GLN A 150 2.72 -5.24 0.69
N ALA A 151 3.17 -5.46 1.94
CA ALA A 151 3.28 -4.38 2.93
C ALA A 151 4.27 -3.31 2.48
N PHE A 152 5.45 -3.72 2.01
CA PHE A 152 6.47 -2.81 1.48
C PHE A 152 5.94 -1.97 0.31
N ILE A 153 5.37 -2.61 -0.71
CA ILE A 153 4.85 -1.92 -1.89
C ILE A 153 3.72 -0.97 -1.51
N GLN A 154 2.75 -1.42 -0.73
CA GLN A 154 1.60 -0.60 -0.37
C GLN A 154 1.94 0.59 0.52
N GLU A 155 2.89 0.42 1.44
CA GLU A 155 3.35 1.49 2.32
C GLU A 155 4.17 2.53 1.54
N SER A 156 5.22 2.10 0.85
CA SER A 156 6.09 2.98 0.07
C SER A 156 5.30 3.79 -0.97
N THR A 157 4.37 3.13 -1.67
CA THR A 157 3.49 3.78 -2.63
C THR A 157 2.64 4.87 -1.98
N ARG A 158 2.08 4.61 -0.80
CA ARG A 158 1.26 5.60 -0.08
C ARG A 158 2.10 6.73 0.52
N LEU A 159 3.33 6.46 0.94
CA LEU A 159 4.26 7.49 1.40
C LEU A 159 4.60 8.45 0.26
N ILE A 160 4.94 7.94 -0.93
CA ILE A 160 5.24 8.77 -2.10
C ILE A 160 3.99 9.51 -2.58
N SER A 161 2.83 8.84 -2.60
CA SER A 161 1.55 9.47 -2.95
C SER A 161 1.19 10.62 -1.99
N ALA A 162 1.45 10.47 -0.69
CA ALA A 162 1.26 11.54 0.30
C ALA A 162 2.22 12.71 0.07
N ASP A 163 3.50 12.43 -0.20
CA ASP A 163 4.53 13.46 -0.42
C ASP A 163 4.28 14.26 -1.71
N THR A 164 3.93 13.57 -2.78
CA THR A 164 3.64 14.17 -4.09
C THR A 164 2.24 14.79 -4.18
N SER A 165 1.37 14.56 -3.20
CA SER A 165 -0.06 14.94 -3.24
C SER A 165 -0.80 14.40 -4.47
N ILE A 166 -0.37 13.26 -5.02
CA ILE A 166 -1.00 12.57 -6.14
C ILE A 166 -1.76 11.35 -5.63
N ASP A 167 -3.08 11.34 -5.79
CA ASP A 167 -3.91 10.17 -5.46
C ASP A 167 -3.71 9.05 -6.49
N LEU A 168 -3.05 7.95 -6.10
CA LEU A 168 -2.82 6.81 -6.99
C LEU A 168 -4.13 6.08 -7.27
N THR A 169 -4.51 6.05 -8.55
CA THR A 169 -5.70 5.36 -9.04
C THR A 169 -5.31 4.21 -9.97
N ILE A 170 -5.84 3.03 -9.70
CA ILE A 170 -5.57 1.78 -10.39
C ILE A 170 -6.87 1.11 -10.85
N PRO A 171 -6.83 0.23 -11.86
CA PRO A 171 -7.97 -0.63 -12.16
C PRO A 171 -8.35 -1.46 -10.92
N HIS A 172 -9.66 -1.58 -10.66
CA HIS A 172 -10.12 -2.34 -9.50
C HIS A 172 -9.74 -3.82 -9.61
N ASN A 173 -9.32 -4.41 -8.48
CA ASN A 173 -8.78 -5.77 -8.39
C ASN A 173 -7.51 -6.01 -9.21
N SER A 174 -6.71 -4.95 -9.44
CA SER A 174 -5.34 -5.11 -9.94
C SER A 174 -4.51 -5.98 -9.00
N ASP A 175 -3.66 -6.83 -9.59
CA ASP A 175 -2.64 -7.55 -8.84
C ASP A 175 -1.50 -6.62 -8.39
N ILE A 176 -0.65 -7.13 -7.52
CA ILE A 176 0.45 -6.35 -6.95
C ILE A 176 1.44 -5.89 -8.03
N ASP A 177 1.64 -6.68 -9.08
CA ASP A 177 2.54 -6.36 -10.19
C ASP A 177 2.00 -5.24 -11.08
N SER A 178 0.68 -5.20 -11.28
CA SER A 178 0.04 -4.07 -11.95
C SER A 178 0.10 -2.81 -11.09
N LEU A 179 -0.10 -2.96 -9.77
CA LEU A 179 0.01 -1.85 -8.82
C LEU A 179 1.40 -1.24 -8.84
N THR A 180 2.48 -2.05 -8.76
CA THR A 180 3.85 -1.53 -8.81
C THR A 180 4.16 -0.80 -10.11
N LYS A 181 3.74 -1.34 -11.26
CA LYS A 181 3.93 -0.71 -12.56
C LYS A 181 3.20 0.63 -12.65
N LEU A 182 1.94 0.68 -12.21
CA LEU A 182 1.14 1.91 -12.24
C LEU A 182 1.65 2.94 -11.23
N ALA A 183 2.08 2.51 -10.04
CA ALA A 183 2.72 3.37 -9.06
C ALA A 183 4.01 3.98 -9.64
N PHE A 184 4.85 3.19 -10.30
CA PHE A 184 6.04 3.70 -10.96
C PHE A 184 5.70 4.71 -12.07
N GLN A 185 4.68 4.44 -12.88
CA GLN A 185 4.25 5.33 -13.96
C GLN A 185 3.68 6.65 -13.44
N GLN A 186 2.82 6.61 -12.40
CA GLN A 186 2.11 7.79 -11.90
C GLN A 186 2.92 8.58 -10.87
N LEU A 187 3.65 7.89 -10.00
CA LEU A 187 4.36 8.50 -8.87
C LEU A 187 5.88 8.54 -9.08
N GLY A 188 6.42 7.63 -9.87
CA GLY A 188 7.86 7.46 -10.00
C GLY A 188 8.56 8.58 -10.78
N GLN A 189 7.83 9.51 -11.41
CA GLN A 189 8.41 10.57 -12.25
C GLN A 189 9.45 10.02 -13.25
N THR A 190 9.20 8.86 -13.85
CA THR A 190 10.16 8.12 -14.72
C THR A 190 11.48 7.70 -14.04
N GLY A 191 11.53 7.67 -12.71
CA GLY A 191 12.74 7.43 -11.92
C GLY A 191 13.59 8.68 -11.68
N GLN A 192 13.06 9.88 -11.98
CA GLN A 192 13.75 11.13 -11.73
C GLN A 192 13.69 11.48 -10.25
N ILE A 193 14.84 11.83 -9.67
CA ILE A 193 14.93 12.32 -8.31
C ILE A 193 14.84 13.86 -8.38
N PRO A 194 13.80 14.48 -7.77
CA PRO A 194 13.68 15.93 -7.74
C PRO A 194 14.96 16.57 -7.18
N ASN A 195 15.37 17.70 -7.75
CA ASN A 195 16.61 18.42 -7.42
C ASN A 195 17.93 17.72 -7.81
N MET A 196 17.93 16.49 -8.36
CA MET A 196 19.16 15.91 -8.92
C MET A 196 19.55 16.49 -10.28
N ALA A 197 18.57 16.95 -11.08
CA ALA A 197 18.84 17.57 -12.38
C ALA A 197 19.68 18.86 -12.30
N THR A 198 19.65 19.53 -11.14
CA THR A 198 20.41 20.76 -10.85
C THR A 198 21.52 20.55 -9.83
N HIS A 199 21.72 19.32 -9.35
CA HIS A 199 22.79 18.97 -8.42
C HIS A 199 24.05 18.65 -9.22
N SER A 200 25.06 19.49 -9.08
CA SER A 200 26.46 19.10 -9.22
C SER A 200 27.07 19.20 -7.83
N CYS A 201 27.36 18.09 -7.16
CA CYS A 201 28.26 18.15 -6.02
C CYS A 201 29.62 17.59 -6.42
N ASP A 202 30.67 18.30 -6.05
CA ASP A 202 32.06 17.91 -6.31
C ASP A 202 32.45 16.65 -5.52
N GLU A 203 31.64 16.26 -4.51
CA GLU A 203 31.84 15.07 -3.68
C GLU A 203 31.14 13.80 -4.21
N CYS A 204 30.23 13.91 -5.20
CA CYS A 204 29.57 12.75 -5.81
C CYS A 204 30.57 12.02 -6.72
N THR A 205 31.36 11.13 -6.12
CA THR A 205 32.44 10.37 -6.77
C THR A 205 32.05 8.94 -7.12
N HIS A 206 30.75 8.63 -7.20
CA HIS A 206 30.30 7.31 -7.64
C HIS A 206 30.14 7.30 -9.17
N PRO A 207 31.04 6.67 -9.93
CA PRO A 207 30.87 6.50 -11.37
C PRO A 207 29.62 5.66 -11.65
N TYR A 208 28.87 6.06 -12.66
CA TYR A 208 27.77 5.30 -13.23
C TYR A 208 28.28 3.93 -13.72
N ARG A 209 27.75 2.83 -13.14
CA ARG A 209 28.04 1.46 -13.60
C ARG A 209 27.04 1.06 -14.69
N ALA A 210 27.44 1.17 -15.95
CA ALA A 210 26.63 0.78 -17.10
C ALA A 210 26.54 -0.75 -17.30
N SER A 211 27.52 -1.50 -16.80
CA SER A 211 27.59 -2.97 -16.80
C SER A 211 28.33 -3.42 -15.54
N VAL A 212 28.14 -4.67 -15.12
CA VAL A 212 28.73 -5.19 -13.86
C VAL A 212 30.27 -5.31 -13.93
N ASP A 213 30.84 -5.33 -15.16
CA ASP A 213 32.23 -5.80 -15.37
C ASP A 213 33.15 -4.87 -16.19
N GLU A 214 32.82 -3.59 -16.46
CA GLU A 214 33.75 -2.70 -17.20
C GLU A 214 34.11 -1.43 -16.42
N GLU A 215 35.42 -1.14 -16.33
CA GLU A 215 35.98 0.09 -15.74
C GLU A 215 35.68 1.32 -16.62
N PRO A 216 35.37 2.49 -16.04
CA PRO A 216 34.77 3.59 -16.78
C PRO A 216 35.79 4.48 -17.51
N ASP A 217 35.46 4.84 -18.75
CA ASP A 217 36.12 5.89 -19.53
C ASP A 217 35.31 7.20 -19.45
N ALA A 218 35.97 8.31 -19.10
CA ALA A 218 35.35 9.49 -18.48
C ALA A 218 34.94 10.60 -19.47
N SER A 219 33.94 10.39 -20.33
CA SER A 219 33.55 11.46 -21.29
C SER A 219 32.10 11.61 -21.73
N SER A 220 31.09 11.07 -21.03
CA SER A 220 29.69 11.42 -21.35
C SER A 220 28.85 11.71 -20.11
N SER A 221 28.30 12.92 -20.07
CA SER A 221 27.32 13.36 -19.08
C SER A 221 25.93 12.85 -19.50
N ASP A 222 25.62 11.61 -19.16
CA ASP A 222 24.29 11.05 -19.41
C ASP A 222 23.41 11.06 -18.16
N THR A 223 22.13 11.35 -18.43
CA THR A 223 21.04 11.46 -17.46
C THR A 223 20.90 10.19 -16.62
N VAL A 224 20.91 10.30 -15.30
CA VAL A 224 20.78 9.15 -14.38
C VAL A 224 19.31 8.71 -14.34
N ASN A 225 19.02 7.55 -14.92
CA ASN A 225 17.74 6.87 -14.79
C ASN A 225 17.88 5.70 -13.80
N MET A 226 17.02 5.64 -12.78
CA MET A 226 16.95 4.45 -11.93
C MET A 226 16.40 3.26 -12.74
N ARG A 227 17.18 2.18 -12.82
CA ARG A 227 16.67 0.87 -13.25
C ARG A 227 16.25 0.05 -12.04
N VAL A 228 15.10 -0.62 -12.18
CA VAL A 228 14.68 -1.67 -11.24
C VAL A 228 15.72 -2.78 -11.31
N VAL A 229 16.39 -3.05 -10.19
CA VAL A 229 17.22 -4.25 -10.04
C VAL A 229 16.25 -5.39 -9.80
N ASP A 230 15.99 -6.18 -10.82
CA ASP A 230 15.27 -7.45 -10.68
C ASP A 230 16.10 -8.36 -9.78
N GLY A 231 15.70 -8.45 -8.50
CA GLY A 231 16.43 -9.23 -7.51
C GLY A 231 16.07 -8.95 -6.05
N ILE A 232 14.78 -8.70 -5.71
CA ILE A 232 14.24 -8.71 -4.32
C ILE A 232 12.84 -9.32 -4.32
#